data_AF-A0A349TCN3-F1
#
_entry.id   AF-A0A349TCN3-F1
#
_cell.length_a   1.000
_cell.length_b   1.000
_cell.length_c   1.000
_cell.angle_alpha   90.00
_cell.angle_beta   90.00
_cell.angle_gamma   90.00
#
_symmetry.space_group_name_H-M   'P 1'
#
loop_
_entity.id
_entity.type
_entity.pdbx_description
1 polymer ?
#
loop_
_entity_poly.entity_id
_entity_poly.type
_entity_poly.pdbx_seq_one_letter_code
_entity_poly.pdbx_strand_id
1 'polypeptide(L)'
;MPPESESDQSGLVARSAKGDNAEPLTISEISSALKRVVEDRFGFVRLRGELSGVKRAASGHLYCSLKDEKAVIDGVMWRGNAQRLPFVP
;
A
#
# COMPACT_ATOMS: atom_id res chain seq x y z
N MET A 1 -47.94 10.06 -24.74
CA MET A 1 -46.69 9.27 -24.81
C MET A 1 -45.75 10.05 -25.70
N PRO A 2 -44.55 10.49 -25.27
CA PRO A 2 -43.53 9.80 -24.45
C PRO A 2 -43.07 10.72 -23.25
N PRO A 3 -41.93 10.56 -22.53
CA PRO A 3 -40.80 9.65 -22.77
C PRO A 3 -40.36 8.77 -21.60
N GLU A 4 -39.55 7.80 -22.02
CA GLU A 4 -38.97 6.67 -21.34
C GLU A 4 -38.04 7.14 -20.22
N SER A 5 -38.20 6.55 -19.03
CA SER A 5 -37.29 6.74 -17.91
C SER A 5 -35.97 6.02 -18.20
N GLU A 6 -34.97 6.75 -18.68
CA GLU A 6 -33.58 6.30 -18.71
C GLU A 6 -33.11 5.99 -17.29
N SER A 7 -32.98 4.71 -16.98
CA SER A 7 -32.31 4.22 -15.78
C SER A 7 -30.80 4.45 -15.93
N ASP A 8 -30.33 5.63 -15.54
CA ASP A 8 -28.91 5.90 -15.34
C ASP A 8 -28.42 5.16 -14.08
N GLN A 9 -28.15 3.87 -14.26
CA GLN A 9 -27.59 2.97 -13.25
C GLN A 9 -26.06 2.98 -13.31
N SER A 10 -25.45 4.16 -13.54
CA SER A 10 -24.01 4.39 -13.60
C SER A 10 -23.42 4.72 -12.22
N GLY A 11 -23.65 3.84 -11.25
CA GLY A 11 -23.09 3.97 -9.90
C GLY A 11 -22.11 2.86 -9.60
N LEU A 12 -20.82 3.03 -9.94
CA LEU A 12 -19.71 2.14 -9.51
C LEU A 12 -19.44 2.17 -8.00
N VAL A 13 -20.27 2.85 -7.22
CA VAL A 13 -20.12 3.04 -5.78
C VAL A 13 -21.20 2.27 -5.04
N ALA A 14 -20.78 1.47 -4.07
CA ALA A 14 -21.69 0.77 -3.16
C ALA A 14 -22.56 1.80 -2.44
N ARG A 15 -23.88 1.72 -2.64
CA ARG A 15 -24.83 2.57 -1.91
C ARG A 15 -24.89 2.07 -0.47
N SER A 16 -24.46 2.92 0.47
CA SER A 16 -24.54 2.62 1.90
C SER A 16 -26.00 2.42 2.30
N ALA A 17 -26.32 1.24 2.86
CA ALA A 17 -27.64 0.92 3.37
C ALA A 17 -27.75 1.39 4.82
N LYS A 18 -28.84 2.09 5.16
CA LYS A 18 -29.05 2.61 6.51
C LYS A 18 -29.17 1.44 7.51
N GLY A 19 -28.17 1.27 8.37
CA GLY A 19 -28.04 0.13 9.30
C GLY A 19 -26.75 -0.69 9.13
N ASP A 20 -25.87 -0.29 8.21
CA ASP A 20 -24.58 -0.94 8.04
C ASP A 20 -23.63 -0.55 9.19
N ASN A 21 -23.18 -1.54 9.97
CA ASN A 21 -22.18 -1.35 11.04
C ASN A 21 -20.75 -1.22 10.48
N ALA A 22 -20.60 -1.22 9.15
CA ALA A 22 -19.35 -1.06 8.44
C ALA A 22 -19.45 0.14 7.47
N GLU A 23 -19.49 1.36 8.01
CA GLU A 23 -19.40 2.56 7.18
C GLU A 23 -18.14 2.50 6.29
N PRO A 24 -18.27 2.78 4.98
CA PRO A 24 -17.15 2.71 4.06
C PRO A 24 -16.10 3.75 4.42
N LEU A 25 -14.95 3.29 4.88
CA LEU A 25 -13.80 4.15 5.11
C LEU A 25 -13.20 4.59 3.78
N THR A 26 -12.79 5.85 3.72
CA THR A 26 -11.97 6.34 2.62
C THR A 26 -10.58 5.68 2.64
N ILE A 27 -9.94 5.62 1.48
CA ILE A 27 -8.57 5.08 1.34
C ILE A 27 -7.60 5.81 2.29
N SER A 28 -7.78 7.12 2.46
CA SER A 28 -6.97 7.96 3.35
C SER A 28 -7.17 7.59 4.83
N GLU A 29 -8.40 7.30 5.25
CA GLU A 29 -8.71 6.93 6.63
C GLU A 29 -8.09 5.58 6.99
N ILE A 30 -8.30 4.55 6.17
CA ILE A 30 -7.72 3.23 6.42
C ILE A 30 -6.18 3.26 6.36
N SER A 31 -5.60 4.02 5.43
CA SER A 31 -4.13 4.18 5.33
C SER A 31 -3.57 4.88 6.55
N SER A 32 -4.26 5.90 7.06
CA SER A 32 -3.84 6.63 8.26
C SER A 32 -3.96 5.78 9.52
N ALA A 33 -5.04 5.00 9.65
CA ALA A 33 -5.22 4.06 10.76
C ALA A 33 -4.15 2.96 10.74
N LEU A 34 -3.88 2.38 9.57
CA LEU A 34 -2.83 1.37 9.41
C LEU A 34 -1.45 1.93 9.76
N LYS A 35 -1.14 3.14 9.26
CA LYS A 35 0.12 3.82 9.57
C LYS A 35 0.31 4.01 11.07
N ARG A 36 -0.72 4.48 11.79
CA ARG A 36 -0.68 4.66 13.25
C ARG A 36 -0.39 3.36 13.99
N VAL A 37 -1.09 2.28 13.63
CA VAL A 37 -0.89 0.96 14.27
C VAL A 37 0.52 0.44 14.00
N VAL A 38 1.04 0.61 12.77
CA VAL A 38 2.39 0.18 12.41
C VAL A 38 3.45 1.02 13.14
N GLU A 39 3.30 2.33 13.20
CA GLU A 39 4.25 3.23 13.88
C GLU A 39 4.28 2.99 15.40
N ASP A 40 3.12 2.79 16.04
CA ASP A 40 3.01 2.56 17.48
C ASP A 40 3.57 1.19 17.88
N ARG A 41 3.26 0.14 17.10
CA ARG A 41 3.61 -1.24 17.45
C ARG A 41 4.96 -1.70 16.91
N PHE A 42 5.44 -1.11 15.81
CA PHE A 42 6.63 -1.55 15.08
C PHE A 42 7.58 -0.40 14.78
N GLY A 43 7.80 0.50 15.76
CA GLY A 43 8.69 1.65 15.62
C GLY A 43 10.11 1.32 15.15
N PHE A 44 10.65 0.14 15.52
CA PHE A 44 11.89 -0.38 14.92
C PHE A 44 11.84 -1.91 14.84
N VAL A 45 11.84 -2.45 13.63
CA VAL A 45 11.82 -3.90 13.39
C VAL A 45 12.97 -4.34 12.49
N ARG A 46 13.50 -5.52 12.77
CA ARG A 46 14.49 -6.18 11.90
C ARG A 46 13.79 -7.36 11.21
N LEU A 47 13.85 -7.36 9.89
CA LEU A 47 13.27 -8.41 9.06
C LEU A 47 14.40 -9.19 8.39
N ARG A 48 14.16 -10.48 8.17
CA ARG A 48 15.01 -11.35 7.36
C ARG A 48 14.15 -11.96 6.28
N GLY A 49 14.64 -11.94 5.06
CA GLY A 49 13.99 -12.52 3.90
C GLY A 49 14.94 -12.45 2.71
N GLU A 50 14.49 -12.97 1.58
CA GLU A 50 15.22 -12.93 0.34
C GLU A 50 14.90 -11.65 -0.42
N LEU A 51 15.94 -10.98 -0.91
CA LEU A 51 15.79 -9.77 -1.71
C LEU A 51 15.45 -10.19 -3.16
N SER A 52 14.38 -9.62 -3.72
CA SER A 52 13.93 -9.90 -5.08
C SER A 52 13.61 -8.62 -5.82
N GLY A 53 13.76 -8.64 -7.15
CA GLY A 53 13.28 -7.56 -8.02
C GLY A 53 13.95 -6.21 -7.74
N VAL A 54 15.23 -6.23 -7.36
CA VAL A 54 15.96 -5.01 -7.04
C VAL A 54 16.10 -4.14 -8.28
N LYS A 55 15.63 -2.90 -8.19
CA LYS A 55 15.74 -1.89 -9.24
C LYS A 55 16.40 -0.65 -8.66
N ARG A 56 17.54 -0.28 -9.24
CA ARG A 56 18.23 0.95 -8.91
C ARG A 56 17.75 2.06 -9.82
N ALA A 57 17.05 3.04 -9.27
CA ALA A 57 16.63 4.23 -10.01
C ALA A 57 17.83 5.15 -10.28
N ALA A 58 17.76 5.92 -11.38
CA ALA A 58 18.78 6.91 -11.73
C ALA A 58 18.98 7.99 -10.66
N SER A 59 17.95 8.27 -9.85
CA SER A 59 18.01 9.15 -8.68
C SER A 59 18.90 8.61 -7.54
N GLY A 60 19.28 7.34 -7.59
CA GLY A 60 20.03 6.66 -6.55
C GLY A 60 19.14 6.02 -5.47
N HIS A 61 17.82 6.02 -5.64
CA HIS A 61 16.92 5.20 -4.82
C HIS A 61 16.95 3.75 -5.29
N LEU A 62 16.85 2.84 -4.33
CA LEU A 62 16.80 1.41 -4.57
C LEU A 62 15.41 0.91 -4.20
N TYR A 63 14.70 0.38 -5.19
CA TYR A 63 13.43 -0.30 -4.98
C TYR A 63 13.73 -1.78 -4.88
N CYS A 64 13.23 -2.44 -3.84
CA CYS A 64 13.41 -3.86 -3.64
C CYS A 64 12.18 -4.48 -3.02
N SER A 65 11.93 -5.74 -3.33
CA SER A 65 10.90 -6.54 -2.66
C SER A 65 11.61 -7.53 -1.74
N LEU A 66 11.25 -7.55 -0.46
CA LEU A 66 11.69 -8.56 0.49
C LEU A 66 10.67 -9.68 0.51
N LYS A 67 11.10 -10.90 0.22
CA LYS A 67 10.25 -12.10 0.14
C LYS A 67 10.55 -13.06 1.27
N ASP A 68 9.52 -13.75 1.71
CA ASP A 68 9.58 -14.95 2.54
C ASP A 68 8.63 -16.00 1.94
N GLU A 69 8.55 -17.20 2.51
CA GLU A 69 7.76 -18.32 1.99
C GLU A 69 6.27 -17.97 1.76
N LYS A 70 5.72 -17.06 2.57
CA LYS A 70 4.28 -16.73 2.59
C LYS A 70 3.97 -15.25 2.33
N ALA A 71 4.98 -14.40 2.19
CA ALA A 71 4.77 -12.94 2.15
C ALA A 71 5.81 -12.21 1.30
N VAL A 72 5.38 -11.05 0.79
CA VAL A 72 6.21 -10.09 0.05
C VAL A 72 6.00 -8.71 0.65
N ILE A 73 7.08 -7.97 0.85
CA ILE A 73 7.07 -6.58 1.27
C ILE A 73 7.85 -5.76 0.24
N ASP A 74 7.18 -4.82 -0.41
CA ASP A 74 7.83 -3.85 -1.28
C ASP A 74 8.37 -2.69 -0.44
N GLY A 75 9.62 -2.33 -0.71
CA GLY A 75 10.33 -1.28 0.02
C GLY A 75 11.12 -0.37 -0.92
N VAL A 76 11.28 0.88 -0.48
CA VAL A 76 12.20 1.83 -1.10
C VAL A 76 13.30 2.19 -0.11
N MET A 77 14.54 2.07 -0.56
CA MET A 77 15.72 2.52 0.14
C MET A 77 16.23 3.80 -0.52
N TRP A 78 16.17 4.89 0.22
CA TRP A 78 16.64 6.21 -0.22
C TRP A 78 18.17 6.22 -0.41
N ARG A 79 18.66 7.14 -1.25
CA ARG A 79 20.06 7.20 -1.70
C ARG A 79 21.07 7.14 -0.56
N GLY A 80 20.81 7.88 0.52
CA GLY A 80 21.69 7.91 1.70
C GLY A 80 21.82 6.54 2.39
N ASN A 81 20.74 5.78 2.47
CA ASN A 81 20.76 4.43 3.04
C ASN A 81 21.31 3.40 2.04
N ALA A 82 20.97 3.53 0.75
CA ALA A 82 21.44 2.64 -0.30
C ALA A 82 22.96 2.70 -0.49
N GLN A 83 23.58 3.86 -0.30
CA GLN A 83 25.04 4.01 -0.36
C GLN A 83 25.79 3.35 0.81
N ARG A 84 25.10 3.06 1.92
CA ARG A 84 25.69 2.41 3.09
C ARG A 84 25.67 0.89 3.00
N LEU A 85 25.07 0.33 1.96
CA LEU A 85 25.11 -1.10 1.73
C LEU A 85 26.56 -1.54 1.47
N PRO A 86 27.06 -2.58 2.16
CA PRO A 86 28.41 -3.08 1.92
C PRO A 86 28.54 -3.85 0.59
N PHE A 87 27.46 -3.97 -0.16
CA PHE A 87 27.41 -4.67 -1.44
C PHE A 87 26.47 -3.93 -2.41
N VAL A 88 26.65 -4.20 -3.70
CA VAL A 88 25.71 -3.79 -4.75
C VAL A 88 24.76 -4.97 -4.96
N PRO A 89 23.46 -4.87 -4.63
CA PRO A 89 22.50 -5.95 -4.82
C PRO A 89 22.14 -6.17 -6.28
#